data_AF-A0A3P7I249-F1
#
_entry.id   AF-A0A3P7I249-F1
#
_cell.length_a   1.000
_cell.length_b   1.000
_cell.length_c   1.000
_cell.angle_alpha   90.00
_cell.angle_beta   90.00
_cell.angle_gamma   90.00
#
_symmetry.space_group_name_H-M   'P 1'
#
loop_
_entity.id
_entity.type
_entity.pdbx_description
1 polymer ?
#
loop_
_entity_poly.entity_id
_entity_poly.type
_entity_poly.pdbx_seq_one_letter_code
_entity_poly.pdbx_strand_id
1 'polypeptide(L)'
;MRPSPEPFLLKMGLVAIALLLAFVTWITSFVCRKAKYIYDRLSAFQGPVALPIIGNLHQFHFKPEEFFEQAQGLAYMLRRQRERVCRVWFGRRVPVIAAPHVLLYGPEECEAVLGSSKMLNKPIQYAFLSAWIGEGLLIRSVGIKSAF
;
A
#
# COMPACT_ATOMS: atom_id res chain seq x y z
N MET A 1 -52.05 -28.12 -13.76
CA MET A 1 -51.19 -27.08 -14.38
C MET A 1 -49.95 -26.92 -13.52
N ARG A 2 -48.77 -27.32 -14.01
CA ARG A 2 -47.50 -27.06 -13.32
C ARG A 2 -47.19 -25.56 -13.51
N PRO A 3 -46.97 -24.76 -12.45
CA PRO A 3 -46.66 -23.36 -12.60
C PRO A 3 -45.38 -23.22 -13.45
N SER A 4 -45.40 -22.29 -14.41
CA SER A 4 -44.25 -22.00 -15.25
C SER A 4 -43.07 -21.51 -14.39
N PRO A 5 -41.82 -21.91 -14.70
CA PRO A 5 -40.64 -21.56 -13.88
C PRO A 5 -40.16 -20.10 -14.06
N GLU A 6 -40.69 -19.39 -15.05
CA GLU A 6 -40.31 -18.01 -15.41
C GLU A 6 -40.37 -16.97 -14.26
N PRO A 7 -41.42 -16.87 -13.40
CA PRO A 7 -41.42 -15.90 -12.30
C PRO A 7 -40.45 -16.28 -11.17
N PHE A 8 -40.10 -17.56 -11.04
CA PHE A 8 -39.17 -18.04 -10.02
C PHE A 8 -37.73 -17.67 -10.39
N LEU A 9 -37.34 -17.91 -11.64
CA LEU A 9 -36.01 -17.56 -12.15
C LEU A 9 -35.74 -16.04 -12.11
N LEU A 10 -36.75 -15.21 -12.44
CA LEU A 10 -36.64 -13.76 -12.35
C LEU A 10 -36.43 -13.27 -10.91
N LYS A 11 -37.16 -13.83 -9.94
CA LYS A 11 -37.01 -13.49 -8.51
C LYS A 11 -35.61 -13.88 -7.99
N MET A 12 -35.12 -15.06 -8.35
CA MET A 12 -33.76 -15.50 -7.99
C MET A 12 -32.68 -14.60 -8.58
N GLY A 13 -32.84 -14.16 -9.84
CA GLY A 13 -31.90 -13.24 -10.50
C GLY A 13 -31.84 -11.87 -9.81
N LEU A 14 -32.98 -11.30 -9.42
CA LEU A 14 -33.03 -10.03 -8.68
C LEU A 14 -32.35 -10.14 -7.31
N VAL A 15 -32.56 -11.23 -6.59
CA VAL A 15 -31.89 -11.49 -5.30
C VAL A 15 -30.38 -11.62 -5.48
N ALA A 16 -29.92 -12.34 -6.52
CA ALA A 16 -28.50 -12.47 -6.81
C ALA A 16 -27.83 -11.12 -7.13
N ILE A 17 -28.49 -10.27 -7.93
CA ILE A 17 -28.00 -8.92 -8.25
C ILE A 17 -27.95 -8.05 -7.00
N ALA A 18 -28.98 -8.08 -6.15
CA ALA A 18 -29.01 -7.33 -4.91
C ALA A 18 -27.87 -7.75 -3.95
N LEU A 19 -27.61 -9.06 -3.82
CA LEU A 19 -26.50 -9.58 -3.03
C LEU A 19 -25.14 -9.17 -3.61
N LEU A 20 -24.97 -9.19 -4.93
CA LEU A 20 -23.75 -8.74 -5.59
C LEU A 20 -23.50 -7.24 -5.31
N LEU A 21 -24.52 -6.40 -5.46
CA LEU A 21 -24.42 -4.97 -5.17
C LEU A 21 -24.11 -4.68 -3.70
N ALA A 22 -24.76 -5.41 -2.78
CA ALA A 22 -24.47 -5.32 -1.35
C ALA A 22 -23.02 -5.73 -1.03
N PHE A 23 -22.53 -6.78 -1.68
CA PHE A 23 -21.15 -7.24 -1.50
C PHE A 23 -20.13 -6.23 -2.05
N VAL A 24 -20.36 -5.70 -3.25
CA VAL A 24 -19.48 -4.68 -3.86
C VAL A 24 -19.46 -3.41 -3.02
N THR A 25 -20.62 -2.91 -2.59
CA THR A 25 -20.70 -1.73 -1.73
C THR A 25 -20.03 -1.96 -0.38
N TRP A 26 -20.18 -3.15 0.22
CA TRP A 26 -19.49 -3.51 1.46
C TRP A 26 -17.97 -3.49 1.27
N ILE A 27 -17.44 -4.14 0.22
CA ILE A 27 -16.00 -4.13 -0.11
C ILE A 27 -15.51 -2.70 -0.33
N THR A 28 -16.19 -1.92 -1.17
CA THR A 28 -15.79 -0.53 -1.46
C THR A 28 -15.77 0.29 -0.17
N SER A 29 -16.79 0.17 0.68
CA SER A 29 -16.84 0.88 1.96
C SER A 29 -15.68 0.49 2.89
N PHE A 30 -15.34 -0.80 2.95
CA PHE A 30 -14.23 -1.31 3.75
C PHE A 30 -12.89 -0.76 3.25
N VAL A 31 -12.65 -0.82 1.94
CA VAL A 31 -11.43 -0.30 1.30
C VAL A 31 -11.33 1.22 1.51
N CYS A 32 -12.40 1.98 1.27
CA CYS A 32 -12.42 3.43 1.47
C CYS A 32 -12.18 3.83 2.94
N ARG A 33 -12.69 3.06 3.92
CA ARG A 33 -12.42 3.32 5.34
C ARG A 33 -10.95 3.07 5.69
N LYS A 34 -10.36 1.96 5.24
CA LYS A 34 -8.93 1.65 5.46
C LYS A 34 -8.03 2.67 4.78
N ALA A 35 -8.36 3.02 3.55
CA ALA A 35 -7.72 4.07 2.78
C ALA A 35 -7.69 5.40 3.51
N LYS A 36 -8.85 5.87 3.96
CA LYS A 36 -8.99 7.12 4.70
C LYS A 36 -8.16 7.08 5.98
N TYR A 37 -8.22 5.99 6.74
CA TYR A 37 -7.42 5.82 7.94
C TYR A 37 -5.91 5.96 7.66
N ILE A 38 -5.42 5.30 6.61
CA ILE A 38 -4.01 5.37 6.18
C ILE A 38 -3.66 6.80 5.76
N TYR A 39 -4.48 7.41 4.90
CA TYR A 39 -4.29 8.77 4.42
C TYR A 39 -4.22 9.78 5.57
N ASP A 40 -5.16 9.72 6.52
CA ASP A 40 -5.23 10.62 7.66
C ASP A 40 -3.96 10.50 8.52
N ARG A 41 -3.41 9.28 8.71
CA ARG A 41 -2.16 9.07 9.46
C ARG A 41 -0.91 9.55 8.72
N LEU A 42 -0.86 9.39 7.40
CA LEU A 42 0.25 9.84 6.58
C LEU A 42 0.17 11.33 6.24
N SER A 43 -1.01 11.95 6.39
CA SER A 43 -1.24 13.37 6.12
C SER A 43 -0.38 14.29 7.00
N ALA A 44 0.06 13.79 8.16
CA ALA A 44 0.98 14.48 9.07
C ALA A 44 2.38 14.65 8.47
N PHE A 45 2.91 13.65 7.77
CA PHE A 45 4.27 13.71 7.23
C PHE A 45 4.33 14.57 5.97
N GLN A 46 5.31 15.45 5.86
CA GLN A 46 5.56 16.19 4.62
C GLN A 46 5.86 15.27 3.42
N GLY A 47 5.57 15.75 2.21
CA GLY A 47 5.93 15.03 0.98
C GLY A 47 5.25 15.58 -0.27
N PRO A 48 5.70 15.15 -1.47
CA PRO A 48 5.17 15.63 -2.73
C PRO A 48 3.69 15.29 -2.91
N VAL A 49 3.00 16.15 -3.67
CA VAL A 49 1.57 16.00 -3.98
C VAL A 49 1.38 14.78 -4.88
N ALA A 50 0.54 13.85 -4.42
CA ALA A 50 0.29 12.57 -5.07
C ALA A 50 -1.01 12.59 -5.88
N LEU A 51 -0.97 11.98 -7.08
CA LEU A 51 -2.16 11.70 -7.86
C LEU A 51 -2.97 10.56 -7.23
N PRO A 52 -4.31 10.56 -7.33
CA PRO A 52 -5.18 9.64 -6.58
C PRO A 52 -4.90 8.14 -6.87
N ILE A 53 -4.55 7.80 -8.11
CA ILE A 53 -4.34 6.40 -8.54
C ILE A 53 -2.85 6.07 -8.69
N ILE A 54 -2.11 6.95 -9.38
CA ILE A 54 -0.70 6.73 -9.74
C ILE A 54 0.25 7.12 -8.59
N GLY A 55 -0.18 8.00 -7.70
CA GLY A 55 0.68 8.57 -6.67
C GLY A 55 1.75 9.49 -7.28
N ASN A 56 2.95 9.38 -6.73
CA ASN A 56 4.13 10.13 -7.14
C ASN A 56 4.96 9.40 -8.21
N LEU A 57 4.55 8.21 -8.69
CA LEU A 57 5.32 7.44 -9.69
C LEU A 57 5.75 8.28 -10.90
N HIS A 58 4.90 9.22 -11.34
CA HIS A 58 5.18 10.11 -12.47
C HIS A 58 6.30 11.13 -12.22
N GLN A 59 6.72 11.33 -10.97
CA GLN A 59 7.77 12.28 -10.57
C GLN A 59 9.14 11.62 -10.41
N PHE A 60 9.19 10.27 -10.43
CA PHE A 60 10.43 9.52 -10.23
C PHE A 60 10.93 8.89 -11.53
N HIS A 61 12.24 8.95 -11.70
CA HIS A 61 12.96 8.14 -12.66
C HIS A 61 13.41 6.85 -11.96
N PHE A 62 13.28 5.71 -12.64
CA PHE A 62 13.55 4.39 -12.05
C PHE A 62 14.92 3.82 -12.40
N LYS A 63 15.81 4.63 -12.99
CA LYS A 63 17.22 4.27 -13.07
C LYS A 63 17.82 4.38 -11.67
N PRO A 64 18.60 3.39 -11.19
CA PRO A 64 19.06 3.33 -9.81
C PRO A 64 19.76 4.60 -9.33
N GLU A 65 20.64 5.16 -10.15
CA GLU A 65 21.44 6.34 -9.83
C GLU A 65 20.54 7.58 -9.70
N GLU A 66 19.70 7.82 -10.72
CA GLU A 66 18.75 8.94 -10.75
C GLU A 66 17.74 8.84 -9.60
N PHE A 67 17.24 7.64 -9.29
CA PHE A 67 16.30 7.43 -8.19
C PHE A 67 16.92 7.77 -6.83
N PHE A 68 18.18 7.36 -6.62
CA PHE A 68 18.91 7.67 -5.39
C PHE A 68 19.15 9.18 -5.24
N GLU A 69 19.59 9.85 -6.29
CA GLU A 69 19.76 11.31 -6.32
C GLU A 69 18.43 12.03 -6.05
N GLN A 70 17.33 11.56 -6.64
CA GLN A 70 15.99 12.11 -6.40
C GLN A 70 15.55 11.94 -4.94
N ALA A 71 15.83 10.80 -4.31
CA ALA A 71 15.52 10.56 -2.91
C ALA A 71 16.33 11.50 -1.99
N GLN A 72 17.62 11.69 -2.27
CA GLN A 72 18.46 12.65 -1.55
C GLN A 72 18.00 14.10 -1.76
N GLY A 73 17.63 14.46 -2.99
CA GLY A 73 17.09 15.77 -3.33
C GLY A 73 15.79 16.07 -2.55
N LEU A 74 14.88 15.10 -2.46
CA LEU A 74 13.67 15.21 -1.64
C LEU A 74 14.00 15.42 -0.16
N ALA A 75 14.95 14.64 0.38
CA ALA A 75 15.40 14.81 1.75
C ALA A 75 15.98 16.21 2.00
N TYR A 76 16.78 16.75 1.06
CA TYR A 76 17.36 18.09 1.17
C TYR A 76 16.29 19.19 1.09
N MET A 77 15.38 19.12 0.12
CA MET A 77 14.31 20.11 -0.05
C MET A 77 13.38 20.18 1.17
N LEU A 78 13.10 19.03 1.77
CA LEU A 78 12.18 18.90 2.90
C LEU A 78 12.87 19.01 4.27
N ARG A 79 14.20 19.10 4.30
CA ARG A 79 15.01 19.25 5.53
C ARG A 79 14.69 20.49 6.36
N ARG A 80 14.08 21.52 5.76
CA ARG A 80 13.70 22.74 6.47
C ARG A 80 12.66 22.51 7.55
N GLN A 81 11.88 21.43 7.46
CA GLN A 81 10.97 21.04 8.52
C GLN A 81 11.72 20.24 9.58
N ARG A 82 11.26 20.33 10.85
CA ARG A 82 11.86 19.56 11.95
C ARG A 82 11.73 18.05 11.74
N GLU A 83 10.77 17.62 10.94
CA GLU A 83 10.50 16.22 10.65
C GLU A 83 11.47 15.70 9.58
N ARG A 84 12.33 14.75 9.91
CA ARG A 84 13.26 14.11 8.96
C ARG A 84 12.66 12.88 8.28
N VAL A 85 11.37 13.00 7.95
CA VAL A 85 10.50 11.95 7.44
C VAL A 85 9.70 12.53 6.27
N CYS A 86 9.63 11.81 5.16
CA CYS A 86 8.90 12.22 3.96
C CYS A 86 7.96 11.10 3.48
N ARG A 87 6.70 11.42 3.19
CA ARG A 87 5.76 10.49 2.55
C ARG A 87 5.91 10.51 1.03
N VAL A 88 5.93 9.32 0.43
CA VAL A 88 5.93 9.12 -1.02
C VAL A 88 4.87 8.08 -1.36
N TRP A 89 4.08 8.31 -2.40
CA TRP A 89 3.03 7.37 -2.82
C TRP A 89 3.49 6.62 -4.08
N PHE A 90 3.61 5.29 -4.01
CA PHE A 90 3.93 4.44 -5.16
C PHE A 90 2.76 3.49 -5.46
N GLY A 91 2.24 3.46 -6.70
CA GLY A 91 1.36 2.36 -7.16
C GLY A 91 2.16 1.06 -7.33
N ARG A 92 1.63 -0.17 -7.30
CA ARG A 92 0.27 -0.71 -7.46
C ARG A 92 0.18 -2.06 -6.73
N ARG A 93 -0.79 -2.22 -5.81
CA ARG A 93 -1.29 -3.55 -5.34
C ARG A 93 -2.77 -3.58 -4.93
N VAL A 94 -3.44 -2.44 -4.79
CA VAL A 94 -4.89 -2.36 -4.56
C VAL A 94 -5.49 -1.52 -5.69
N PRO A 95 -6.61 -1.93 -6.33
CA PRO A 95 -7.15 -1.24 -7.51
C PRO A 95 -7.63 0.19 -7.25
N VAL A 96 -7.64 0.66 -5.99
CA VAL A 96 -8.26 1.92 -5.61
C VAL A 96 -7.24 3.02 -5.25
N ILE A 97 -6.06 2.71 -4.67
CA ILE A 97 -5.13 3.75 -4.13
C ILE A 97 -3.65 3.32 -4.25
N ALA A 98 -2.78 4.29 -4.48
CA ALA A 98 -1.33 4.14 -4.39
C ALA A 98 -0.87 3.70 -2.98
N ALA A 99 0.14 2.83 -2.90
CA ALA A 99 0.70 2.40 -1.64
C ALA A 99 1.62 3.47 -1.03
N PRO A 100 1.39 3.88 0.22
CA PRO A 100 2.26 4.83 0.89
C PRO A 100 3.61 4.20 1.24
N HIS A 101 4.66 4.96 1.03
CA HIS A 101 6.02 4.68 1.42
C HIS A 101 6.52 5.89 2.21
N VAL A 102 7.41 5.64 3.16
CA VAL A 102 7.98 6.68 4.00
C VAL A 102 9.48 6.64 3.84
N LEU A 103 10.05 7.76 3.38
CA LEU A 103 11.48 7.98 3.27
C LEU A 103 11.97 8.60 4.59
N LEU A 104 12.89 7.90 5.24
CA LEU A 104 13.59 8.38 6.44
C LEU A 104 14.98 8.86 6.01
N TYR A 105 15.36 10.05 6.45
CA TYR A 105 16.68 10.62 6.14
C TYR A 105 17.38 11.22 7.36
N GLY A 106 16.77 11.13 8.55
CA GLY A 106 17.39 11.50 9.81
C GLY A 106 17.97 10.28 10.53
N PRO A 107 19.12 10.44 11.21
CA PRO A 107 19.79 9.32 11.88
C PRO A 107 18.97 8.77 13.05
N GLU A 108 18.33 9.63 13.85
CA GLU A 108 17.52 9.25 15.02
C GLU A 108 16.28 8.44 14.61
N GLU A 109 15.60 8.84 13.53
CA GLU A 109 14.43 8.14 13.01
C GLU A 109 14.81 6.79 12.40
N CYS A 110 15.93 6.73 11.68
CA CYS A 110 16.49 5.49 11.17
C CYS A 110 16.85 4.53 12.31
N GLU A 111 17.50 5.01 13.37
CA GLU A 111 17.84 4.19 14.54
C GLU A 111 16.58 3.68 15.25
N ALA A 112 15.57 4.52 15.45
CA ALA A 112 14.30 4.10 16.05
C ALA A 112 13.60 3.00 15.24
N VAL A 113 13.69 3.07 13.90
CA VAL A 113 13.07 2.07 13.00
C VAL A 113 13.89 0.79 12.93
N LEU A 114 15.20 0.90 12.72
CA LEU A 114 16.11 -0.24 12.61
C LEU A 114 16.38 -0.92 13.96
N GLY A 115 16.19 -0.22 15.08
CA GLY A 115 16.27 -0.80 16.42
C GLY A 115 15.01 -1.58 16.83
N SER A 116 13.91 -1.48 16.08
CA SER A 116 12.64 -2.11 16.45
C SER A 116 12.40 -3.42 15.71
N SER A 117 12.40 -4.53 16.45
CA SER A 117 12.05 -5.85 15.91
C SER A 117 10.62 -5.94 15.36
N LYS A 118 9.71 -5.07 15.81
CA LYS A 118 8.32 -5.02 15.32
C LYS A 118 8.18 -4.35 13.95
N MET A 119 9.09 -3.44 13.60
CA MET A 119 9.05 -2.69 12.35
C MET A 119 9.88 -3.34 11.23
N LEU A 120 10.85 -4.17 11.58
CA LEU A 120 11.73 -4.89 10.65
C LEU A 120 11.07 -6.11 9.99
N ASN A 121 9.94 -5.91 9.33
CA ASN A 121 9.33 -6.94 8.49
C ASN A 121 9.88 -6.85 7.07
N LYS A 122 10.16 -8.01 6.45
CA LYS A 122 10.60 -8.08 5.05
C LYS A 122 9.54 -7.46 4.15
N PRO A 123 9.83 -6.34 3.47
CA PRO A 123 8.82 -5.69 2.67
C PRO A 123 8.67 -6.41 1.33
N ILE A 124 7.53 -6.17 0.68
CA ILE A 124 7.16 -6.70 -0.63
C ILE A 124 8.27 -6.69 -1.68
N GLN A 125 9.13 -5.68 -1.67
CA GLN A 125 10.20 -5.50 -2.65
C GLN A 125 11.19 -6.69 -2.66
N TYR A 126 11.31 -7.43 -1.55
CA TYR A 126 12.12 -8.65 -1.49
C TYR A 126 11.58 -9.76 -2.41
N ALA A 127 10.30 -9.73 -2.79
CA ALA A 127 9.74 -10.67 -3.76
C ALA A 127 10.34 -10.50 -5.16
N PHE A 128 10.88 -9.32 -5.52
CA PHE A 128 11.59 -9.16 -6.79
C PHE A 128 12.93 -9.90 -6.79
N LEU A 129 13.56 -10.02 -5.62
CA LEU A 129 14.80 -10.79 -5.48
C LEU A 129 14.56 -12.30 -5.54
N SER A 130 13.33 -12.78 -5.29
CA SER A 130 13.05 -14.23 -5.24
C SER A 130 13.21 -14.90 -6.60
N ALA A 131 12.93 -14.17 -7.69
CA ALA A 131 13.22 -14.62 -9.04
C ALA A 131 14.72 -14.84 -9.31
N TRP A 132 15.61 -14.16 -8.57
CA TRP A 132 17.06 -14.23 -8.76
C TRP A 132 17.75 -15.21 -7.82
N ILE A 133 17.47 -15.12 -6.51
CA ILE A 133 18.19 -15.90 -5.48
C ILE A 133 17.35 -17.02 -4.86
N GLY A 134 16.11 -17.22 -5.35
CA GLY A 134 15.19 -18.23 -4.87
C GLY A 134 14.62 -17.94 -3.47
N GLU A 135 13.77 -18.85 -2.98
CA GLU A 135 13.08 -18.73 -1.68
C GLU A 135 13.95 -19.19 -0.49
N GLY A 136 15.24 -18.80 -0.50
CA GLY A 136 16.23 -19.14 0.54
C GLY A 136 16.07 -18.33 1.83
N LEU A 137 17.02 -18.48 2.78
CA LEU A 137 16.99 -17.85 4.12
C LEU A 137 16.68 -16.33 4.10
N LEU A 138 17.23 -15.62 3.12
CA LEU A 138 17.09 -14.17 2.98
C LEU A 138 15.69 -13.74 2.56
N ILE A 139 14.97 -14.57 1.79
CA ILE A 139 13.66 -14.22 1.24
C ILE A 139 12.54 -14.91 1.99
N ARG A 140 12.74 -16.17 2.39
CA ARG A 140 11.77 -16.95 3.14
C ARG A 140 11.25 -16.13 4.32
N SER A 141 9.98 -15.77 4.27
CA SER A 141 9.27 -15.26 5.42
C SER A 141 9.03 -16.47 6.32
N VAL A 142 10.00 -16.80 7.18
CA VAL A 142 9.69 -17.66 8.33
C VAL A 142 8.65 -16.88 9.11
N GLY A 143 7.42 -17.39 9.11
CA GLY A 143 6.37 -16.86 9.94
C GLY A 143 6.84 -16.91 11.39
N ILE A 144 7.06 -15.74 11.98
CA ILE A 144 6.74 -15.56 13.39
C ILE A 144 5.20 -15.55 13.45
N LYS A 145 4.63 -16.75 13.27
CA LYS A 145 3.34 -17.13 13.82
C LYS A 145 3.66 -17.99 15.04
N SER A 146 3.93 -17.36 16.16
CA SER A 146 3.72 -17.97 17.48
C SER A 146 3.56 -16.87 18.54
N ALA A 147 2.46 -17.00 19.30
CA ALA A 147 2.03 -16.18 20.44
C ALA A 147 1.62 -14.73 20.11
N PHE A 148 0.36 -14.50 19.71
CA PHE A 148 -0.84 -14.39 20.55
C PHE A 148 -2.09 -14.65 19.69
#